data_AF-A0AA85IR43-F1
#
_entry.id   AF-A0AA85IR43-F1
#
_cell.length_a   1.000
_cell.length_b   1.000
_cell.length_c   1.000
_cell.angle_alpha   90.00
_cell.angle_beta   90.00
_cell.angle_gamma   90.00
#
_symmetry.space_group_name_H-M   'P 1'
#
loop_
_entity.id
_entity.type
_entity.pdbx_description
1 polymer ?
#
loop_
_entity_poly.entity_id
_entity_poly.type
_entity_poly.pdbx_seq_one_letter_code
_entity_poly.pdbx_strand_id
1 'polypeptide(L)'
;MFHKQNVHNTCRSRSEQNAECSHCLNTYFTMSSSRHISYVAREIFPACLLAGVGMVVAGCYVDMLKSSSIFNSSEANIFEIIPPVLGLKGNLEVALSSRLATVVHFRRKFSEISSWLFTTTLAFILILAVLASIAIPVVITTVHISTSLISYSSINIAHLICISSVTCVCASCLISVLVYAIVCACVFFGANPDNIAPPAAAALGDLATVLIMSRVNGYFMKYPTFTFIAAICITCIVLFLSIAYLLYHSNMHISPEFSNLVITSTTFKETIVPLILAIIMSSISGNISSRFLADLPVVARLQVPINGVGGIFAAMLISRMTTRLHSITCSKKFSLKQSVFASPTSSPSPSSTTPTTTATTTNTCVMFEKSRRHVPSEEVSSSGVSDPPSSSSSSASSLSSLMSAGTMKSCRKLREIYTDVSQVSKLIKLLCVPLHFILTLISVIIARHLNPQENEISYLQFSILIPYISAGFIQICILLKFAKWIVLKLWKKFSLAKQFDSNINATNTPISLASLDFSAIAMTTGLGDLIGTALFVLFLCISKRLTNS
;
A
#
# COMPACT_ATOMS: atom_id res chain seq x y z
N MET A 1 -33.01 -35.73 41.37
CA MET A 1 -31.74 -35.72 40.61
C MET A 1 -31.89 -34.83 39.36
N PHE A 2 -32.02 -33.52 39.56
CA PHE A 2 -32.05 -32.50 38.51
C PHE A 2 -31.56 -31.20 39.16
N HIS A 3 -30.64 -30.47 38.54
CA HIS A 3 -30.28 -29.13 38.97
C HIS A 3 -30.11 -28.23 37.74
N LYS A 4 -30.83 -27.11 37.69
CA LYS A 4 -30.56 -26.06 36.71
C LYS A 4 -29.16 -25.49 36.96
N GLN A 5 -28.35 -25.37 35.92
CA GLN A 5 -27.30 -24.35 35.86
C GLN A 5 -27.82 -23.20 35.02
N ASN A 6 -27.90 -22.00 35.60
CA ASN A 6 -28.29 -20.80 34.88
C ASN A 6 -27.09 -20.32 34.04
N VAL A 7 -27.18 -20.43 32.72
CA VAL A 7 -26.21 -19.80 31.82
C VAL A 7 -26.47 -18.30 31.80
N HIS A 8 -25.72 -17.57 32.62
CA HIS A 8 -25.71 -16.10 32.59
C HIS A 8 -25.02 -15.63 31.31
N ASN A 9 -25.80 -15.33 30.27
CA ASN A 9 -25.32 -14.60 29.09
C ASN A 9 -25.04 -13.13 29.45
N THR A 10 -23.92 -12.89 30.15
CA THR A 10 -23.42 -11.53 30.42
C THR A 10 -22.91 -10.93 29.11
N CYS A 11 -23.72 -10.05 28.51
CA CYS A 11 -23.29 -9.25 27.36
C CYS A 11 -22.15 -8.32 27.80
N ARG A 12 -20.92 -8.68 27.41
CA ARG A 12 -19.69 -8.02 27.88
C ARG A 12 -19.68 -6.56 27.44
N SER A 13 -19.32 -5.64 28.34
CA SER A 13 -19.51 -4.22 28.07
C SER A 13 -18.60 -3.74 26.94
N ARG A 14 -19.10 -2.79 26.14
CA ARG A 14 -18.34 -2.17 25.04
C ARG A 14 -17.06 -1.48 25.55
N SER A 15 -17.05 -1.09 26.83
CA SER A 15 -15.89 -0.61 27.58
C SER A 15 -14.81 -1.69 27.82
N GLU A 16 -15.18 -2.91 28.20
CA GLU A 16 -14.23 -4.00 28.47
C GLU A 16 -13.60 -4.54 27.18
N GLN A 17 -14.38 -4.70 26.11
CA GLN A 17 -13.85 -5.07 24.79
C GLN A 17 -12.85 -4.01 24.29
N ASN A 18 -13.18 -2.72 24.45
CA ASN A 18 -12.27 -1.63 24.16
C ASN A 18 -11.02 -1.62 25.05
N ALA A 19 -11.07 -2.18 26.27
CA ALA A 19 -9.94 -2.27 27.19
C ALA A 19 -8.97 -3.43 26.81
N GLU A 20 -9.48 -4.63 26.52
CA GLU A 20 -8.65 -5.75 26.06
C GLU A 20 -8.00 -5.46 24.69
N CYS A 21 -8.77 -4.97 23.72
CA CYS A 21 -8.24 -4.54 22.43
C CYS A 21 -7.21 -3.40 22.61
N SER A 22 -7.42 -2.51 23.60
CA SER A 22 -6.43 -1.48 23.95
C SER A 22 -5.16 -2.01 24.58
N HIS A 23 -5.22 -3.14 25.30
CA HIS A 23 -4.04 -3.81 25.87
C HIS A 23 -3.19 -4.43 24.75
N CYS A 24 -3.81 -5.21 23.85
CA CYS A 24 -3.13 -5.85 22.72
C CYS A 24 -2.36 -4.85 21.84
N LEU A 25 -3.00 -3.75 21.39
CA LEU A 25 -2.29 -2.74 20.60
C LEU A 25 -1.22 -1.97 21.40
N ASN A 26 -1.34 -1.81 22.72
CA ASN A 26 -0.26 -1.20 23.52
C ASN A 26 0.94 -2.14 23.67
N THR A 27 0.73 -3.46 23.83
CA THR A 27 1.82 -4.43 23.83
C THR A 27 2.58 -4.46 22.50
N TYR A 28 1.89 -4.26 21.37
CA TYR A 28 2.51 -4.21 20.04
C TYR A 28 3.58 -3.10 19.91
N PHE A 29 3.33 -1.91 20.48
CA PHE A 29 4.28 -0.78 20.45
C PHE A 29 5.35 -0.81 21.57
N THR A 30 5.25 -1.73 22.54
CA THR A 30 6.16 -1.81 23.69
C THR A 30 6.97 -3.11 23.77
N MET A 31 6.75 -4.04 22.84
CA MET A 31 7.49 -5.31 22.78
C MET A 31 8.98 -5.14 22.41
N SER A 32 9.82 -5.96 23.06
CA SER A 32 11.21 -6.17 22.63
C SER A 32 11.28 -6.66 21.18
N SER A 33 12.26 -6.16 20.42
CA SER A 33 12.34 -6.29 18.95
C SER A 33 12.22 -7.74 18.44
N SER A 34 12.77 -8.73 19.15
CA SER A 34 12.62 -10.16 18.81
C SER A 34 11.17 -10.64 18.94
N ARG A 35 10.47 -10.28 20.03
CA ARG A 35 9.06 -10.64 20.25
C ARG A 35 8.13 -9.95 19.25
N HIS A 36 8.40 -8.69 18.91
CA HIS A 36 7.66 -7.97 17.86
C HIS A 36 7.78 -8.65 16.49
N ILE A 37 9.00 -9.05 16.06
CA ILE A 37 9.19 -9.76 14.78
C ILE A 37 8.46 -11.12 14.76
N SER A 38 8.51 -11.89 15.86
CA SER A 38 7.81 -13.18 15.98
C SER A 38 6.29 -13.02 15.91
N TYR A 39 5.73 -12.03 16.63
CA TYR A 39 4.31 -11.71 16.58
C TYR A 39 3.87 -11.32 15.16
N VAL A 40 4.64 -10.44 14.49
CA VAL A 40 4.38 -10.03 13.11
C VAL A 40 4.46 -11.20 12.13
N ALA A 41 5.38 -12.15 12.30
CA ALA A 41 5.44 -13.35 11.48
C ALA A 41 4.18 -14.21 11.62
N ARG A 42 3.64 -14.32 12.84
CA ARG A 42 2.44 -15.11 13.15
C ARG A 42 1.14 -14.50 12.61
N GLU A 43 1.07 -13.18 12.40
CA GLU A 43 -0.05 -12.55 11.70
C GLU A 43 0.13 -12.58 10.17
N ILE A 44 1.30 -12.16 9.66
CA ILE A 44 1.53 -12.00 8.21
C ILE A 44 1.53 -13.35 7.49
N PHE A 45 2.20 -14.39 8.01
CA PHE A 45 2.34 -15.65 7.28
C PHE A 45 0.99 -16.34 6.96
N PRO A 46 0.07 -16.59 7.91
CA PRO A 46 -1.22 -17.21 7.59
C PRO A 46 -2.11 -16.30 6.73
N ALA A 47 -2.06 -14.97 6.90
CA ALA A 47 -2.84 -14.04 6.08
C ALA A 47 -2.36 -14.05 4.62
N CYS A 48 -1.05 -14.01 4.38
CA CYS A 48 -0.47 -14.10 3.03
C CYS A 48 -0.60 -15.51 2.43
N LEU A 49 -0.60 -16.58 3.24
CA LEU A 49 -0.86 -17.94 2.77
C LEU A 49 -2.32 -18.08 2.29
N LEU A 50 -3.30 -17.69 3.11
CA LEU A 50 -4.71 -17.68 2.72
C LEU A 50 -4.95 -16.84 1.46
N ALA A 51 -4.26 -15.69 1.35
CA ALA A 51 -4.34 -14.87 0.16
C ALA A 51 -3.74 -15.52 -1.08
N GLY A 52 -2.57 -16.12 -0.94
CA GLY A 52 -1.95 -16.91 -2.01
C GLY A 52 -2.87 -18.03 -2.49
N VAL A 53 -3.58 -18.72 -1.60
CA VAL A 53 -4.57 -19.75 -1.98
C VAL A 53 -5.72 -19.15 -2.78
N GLY A 54 -6.30 -18.02 -2.36
CA GLY A 54 -7.35 -17.34 -3.13
C GLY A 54 -6.91 -16.96 -4.55
N MET A 55 -5.68 -16.45 -4.68
CA MET A 55 -5.07 -16.08 -5.97
C MET A 55 -4.69 -17.30 -6.84
N VAL A 56 -4.29 -18.43 -6.22
CA VAL A 56 -4.11 -19.71 -6.91
C VAL A 56 -5.46 -20.23 -7.44
N VAL A 57 -6.54 -20.18 -6.65
CA VAL A 57 -7.89 -20.57 -7.09
C VAL A 57 -8.35 -19.68 -8.25
N ALA A 58 -8.11 -18.36 -8.17
CA ALA A 58 -8.41 -17.44 -9.27
C ALA A 58 -7.62 -17.79 -10.55
N GLY A 59 -6.32 -18.06 -10.45
CA GLY A 59 -5.49 -18.51 -11.58
C GLY A 59 -5.95 -19.84 -12.18
N CYS A 60 -6.33 -20.82 -11.35
CA CYS A 60 -6.91 -22.08 -11.81
C CYS A 60 -8.26 -21.86 -12.53
N TYR A 61 -9.10 -20.92 -12.06
CA TYR A 61 -10.37 -20.59 -12.72
C TYR A 61 -10.14 -19.89 -14.07
N VAL A 62 -9.17 -18.99 -14.20
CA VAL A 62 -8.77 -18.41 -15.51
C VAL A 62 -8.36 -19.50 -16.50
N ASP A 63 -7.58 -20.48 -16.03
CA ASP A 63 -7.10 -21.61 -16.83
C ASP A 63 -8.24 -22.56 -17.25
N MET A 64 -9.19 -22.84 -16.35
CA MET A 64 -10.43 -23.55 -16.70
C MET A 64 -11.23 -22.81 -17.78
N LEU A 65 -11.44 -21.50 -17.63
CA LEU A 65 -12.18 -20.68 -18.61
C LEU A 65 -11.55 -20.78 -20.01
N LYS A 66 -10.21 -20.72 -20.09
CA LYS A 66 -9.44 -20.91 -21.33
C LYS A 66 -9.62 -22.31 -21.94
N SER A 67 -9.69 -23.37 -21.11
CA SER A 67 -9.92 -24.74 -21.59
C SER A 67 -11.37 -25.00 -22.03
N SER A 68 -12.32 -24.21 -21.53
CA SER A 68 -13.75 -24.37 -21.83
C SER A 68 -14.14 -23.72 -23.17
N SER A 69 -15.01 -24.38 -23.93
CA SER A 69 -15.57 -23.85 -25.19
C SER A 69 -16.56 -22.67 -25.01
N ILE A 70 -16.49 -21.98 -23.87
CA ILE A 70 -17.26 -20.77 -23.56
C ILE A 70 -16.61 -19.56 -24.24
N PHE A 71 -15.28 -19.57 -24.40
CA PHE A 71 -14.54 -18.56 -25.15
C PHE A 71 -14.24 -19.09 -26.56
N ASN A 72 -15.01 -18.63 -27.54
CA ASN A 72 -14.69 -18.86 -28.95
C ASN A 72 -13.38 -18.14 -29.31
N SER A 73 -12.72 -18.57 -30.40
CA SER A 73 -11.42 -18.03 -30.83
C SER A 73 -11.41 -16.50 -31.08
N SER A 74 -12.57 -15.89 -31.32
CA SER A 74 -12.77 -14.44 -31.41
C SER A 74 -12.53 -13.66 -30.11
N GLU A 75 -12.49 -14.33 -28.95
CA GLU A 75 -12.44 -13.70 -27.61
C GLU A 75 -11.09 -13.82 -26.89
N ALA A 76 -10.03 -14.28 -27.55
CA ALA A 76 -8.68 -14.36 -26.98
C ALA A 76 -8.23 -13.04 -26.31
N ASN A 77 -8.69 -11.90 -26.84
CA ASN A 77 -8.46 -10.55 -26.34
C ASN A 77 -8.94 -10.33 -24.88
N ILE A 78 -9.88 -11.14 -24.37
CA ILE A 78 -10.34 -11.03 -22.97
C ILE A 78 -9.25 -11.53 -22.01
N PHE A 79 -8.39 -12.48 -22.40
CA PHE A 79 -7.27 -12.92 -21.55
C PHE A 79 -6.20 -11.82 -21.36
N GLU A 80 -6.08 -10.88 -22.32
CA GLU A 80 -5.23 -9.68 -22.16
C GLU A 80 -5.78 -8.68 -21.13
N ILE A 81 -7.10 -8.68 -20.86
CA ILE A 81 -7.73 -7.77 -19.90
C ILE A 81 -7.57 -8.20 -18.44
N ILE A 82 -7.32 -9.49 -18.18
CA ILE A 82 -7.38 -10.05 -16.83
C ILE A 82 -6.28 -9.46 -15.93
N PRO A 83 -4.98 -9.47 -16.29
CA PRO A 83 -3.94 -8.93 -15.41
C PRO A 83 -4.08 -7.42 -15.14
N PRO A 84 -4.42 -6.55 -16.12
CA PRO A 84 -4.75 -5.15 -15.87
C PRO A 84 -5.93 -4.93 -14.92
N VAL A 85 -7.00 -5.70 -15.06
CA VAL A 85 -8.20 -5.57 -14.21
C VAL A 85 -7.91 -6.04 -12.79
N LEU A 86 -7.19 -7.13 -12.61
CA LEU A 86 -6.76 -7.60 -11.28
C LEU A 86 -5.79 -6.62 -10.61
N GLY A 87 -4.74 -6.18 -11.31
CA GLY A 87 -3.76 -5.21 -10.82
C GLY A 87 -4.40 -3.88 -10.41
N LEU A 88 -5.29 -3.33 -11.25
CA LEU A 88 -6.12 -2.17 -10.93
C LEU A 88 -6.88 -2.35 -9.61
N LYS A 89 -7.63 -3.45 -9.51
CA LYS A 89 -8.51 -3.73 -8.39
C LYS A 89 -7.72 -3.90 -7.08
N GLY A 90 -6.56 -4.55 -7.14
CA GLY A 90 -5.66 -4.69 -5.99
C GLY A 90 -5.18 -3.35 -5.44
N ASN A 91 -5.00 -2.35 -6.32
CA ASN A 91 -4.60 -1.01 -5.91
C ASN A 91 -5.67 -0.27 -5.09
N LEU A 92 -6.93 -0.39 -5.52
CA LEU A 92 -8.03 0.37 -4.95
C LEU A 92 -8.45 -0.20 -3.59
N GLU A 93 -8.63 -1.52 -3.50
CA GLU A 93 -9.09 -2.20 -2.28
C GLU A 93 -8.04 -2.19 -1.17
N VAL A 94 -6.75 -2.37 -1.52
CA VAL A 94 -5.70 -2.32 -0.50
C VAL A 94 -5.50 -0.90 0.02
N ALA A 95 -5.66 0.13 -0.83
CA ALA A 95 -5.69 1.52 -0.37
C ALA A 95 -6.89 1.82 0.54
N LEU A 96 -8.08 1.25 0.27
CA LEU A 96 -9.22 1.29 1.21
C LEU A 96 -8.84 0.64 2.55
N SER A 97 -8.24 -0.54 2.53
CA SER A 97 -7.85 -1.26 3.75
C SER A 97 -6.86 -0.46 4.59
N SER A 98 -5.85 0.17 3.98
CA SER A 98 -4.86 1.03 4.64
C SER A 98 -5.49 2.29 5.28
N ARG A 99 -6.44 2.92 4.57
CA ARG A 99 -7.18 4.10 5.08
C ARG A 99 -8.05 3.74 6.28
N LEU A 100 -8.77 2.62 6.24
CA LEU A 100 -9.59 2.13 7.35
C LEU A 100 -8.73 1.69 8.55
N ALA A 101 -7.65 0.94 8.31
CA ALA A 101 -6.70 0.51 9.32
C ALA A 101 -6.00 1.70 10.03
N THR A 102 -5.75 2.78 9.29
CA THR A 102 -5.25 4.04 9.84
C THR A 102 -6.25 4.68 10.81
N VAL A 103 -7.57 4.56 10.60
CA VAL A 103 -8.58 5.06 11.57
C VAL A 103 -8.73 4.15 12.79
N VAL A 104 -8.52 2.84 12.67
CA VAL A 104 -8.48 1.92 13.83
C VAL A 104 -7.43 2.39 14.85
N HIS A 105 -6.27 2.84 14.38
CA HIS A 105 -5.21 3.39 15.24
C HIS A 105 -5.62 4.65 16.03
N PHE A 106 -6.64 5.40 15.58
CA PHE A 106 -7.20 6.55 16.31
C PHE A 106 -8.27 6.16 17.35
N ARG A 107 -8.51 4.85 17.57
CA ARG A 107 -9.32 4.19 18.63
C ARG A 107 -10.66 4.86 18.99
N ARG A 108 -10.60 5.99 19.71
CA ARG A 108 -11.73 6.64 20.41
C ARG A 108 -12.84 7.14 19.47
N LYS A 109 -12.53 7.40 18.19
CA LYS A 109 -13.48 7.87 17.16
C LYS A 109 -13.77 6.85 16.04
N PHE A 110 -13.32 5.59 16.15
CA PHE A 110 -13.50 4.60 15.07
C PHE A 110 -14.99 4.35 14.74
N SER A 111 -15.84 4.18 15.75
CA SER A 111 -17.29 3.95 15.54
C SER A 111 -18.05 5.15 14.96
N GLU A 112 -17.46 6.34 14.96
CA GLU A 112 -18.05 7.58 14.44
C GLU A 112 -17.57 7.83 12.99
N ILE A 113 -16.29 7.61 12.74
CA ILE A 113 -15.61 8.03 11.50
C ILE A 113 -15.49 6.88 10.49
N SER A 114 -15.50 5.62 10.90
CA SER A 114 -15.26 4.48 10.01
C SER A 114 -16.27 4.38 8.87
N SER A 115 -17.57 4.53 9.15
CA SER A 115 -18.62 4.47 8.12
C SER A 115 -18.51 5.64 7.14
N TRP A 116 -18.18 6.84 7.62
CA TRP A 116 -17.99 8.02 6.77
C TRP A 116 -16.75 7.89 5.88
N LEU A 117 -15.63 7.44 6.43
CA LEU A 117 -14.41 7.22 5.66
C LEU A 117 -14.60 6.10 4.64
N PHE A 118 -15.36 5.07 5.00
CA PHE A 118 -15.74 3.98 4.10
C PHE A 118 -16.53 4.50 2.90
N THR A 119 -17.66 5.19 3.10
CA THR A 119 -18.51 5.66 1.99
C THR A 119 -17.81 6.68 1.10
N THR A 120 -17.05 7.62 1.66
CA THR A 120 -16.27 8.58 0.87
C THR A 120 -15.14 7.89 0.08
N THR A 121 -14.44 6.93 0.68
CA THR A 121 -13.39 6.18 -0.02
C THR A 121 -13.97 5.24 -1.08
N LEU A 122 -15.14 4.63 -0.84
CA LEU A 122 -15.87 3.83 -1.82
C LEU A 122 -16.29 4.65 -3.04
N ALA A 123 -16.89 5.83 -2.85
CA ALA A 123 -17.27 6.70 -3.96
C ALA A 123 -16.06 7.12 -4.82
N PHE A 124 -14.92 7.43 -4.18
CA PHE A 124 -13.67 7.72 -4.88
C PHE A 124 -13.14 6.51 -5.65
N ILE A 125 -13.17 5.32 -5.04
CA ILE A 125 -12.76 4.05 -5.67
C ILE A 125 -13.63 3.73 -6.87
N LEU A 126 -14.95 3.94 -6.82
CA LEU A 126 -15.85 3.70 -7.95
C LEU A 126 -15.55 4.63 -9.13
N ILE A 127 -15.23 5.91 -8.88
CA ILE A 127 -14.79 6.84 -9.93
C ILE A 127 -13.47 6.36 -10.56
N LEU A 128 -12.47 5.99 -9.75
CA LEU A 128 -11.19 5.48 -10.25
C LEU A 128 -11.35 4.15 -11.01
N ALA A 129 -12.22 3.26 -10.54
CA ALA A 129 -12.53 1.98 -11.18
C ALA A 129 -13.18 2.19 -12.56
N VAL A 130 -14.16 3.09 -12.68
CA VAL A 130 -14.78 3.44 -13.97
C VAL A 130 -13.74 4.04 -14.93
N LEU A 131 -13.00 5.07 -14.51
CA LEU A 131 -11.98 5.71 -15.35
C LEU A 131 -10.90 4.72 -15.83
N ALA A 132 -10.43 3.85 -14.93
CA ALA A 132 -9.45 2.84 -15.26
C ALA A 132 -10.02 1.73 -16.15
N SER A 133 -11.29 1.33 -15.96
CA SER A 133 -11.94 0.32 -16.81
C SER A 133 -12.08 0.77 -18.27
N ILE A 134 -12.21 2.08 -18.51
CA ILE A 134 -12.21 2.69 -19.85
C ILE A 134 -10.77 2.76 -20.40
N ALA A 135 -9.80 3.13 -19.56
CA ALA A 135 -8.40 3.23 -19.96
C ALA A 135 -7.76 1.88 -20.33
N ILE A 136 -8.10 0.80 -19.61
CA ILE A 136 -7.48 -0.53 -19.80
C ILE A 136 -7.61 -1.05 -21.24
N PRO A 137 -8.80 -1.13 -21.88
CA PRO A 137 -8.93 -1.57 -23.28
C PRO A 137 -8.20 -0.67 -24.29
N VAL A 138 -8.14 0.64 -24.05
CA VAL A 138 -7.39 1.58 -24.91
C VAL A 138 -5.88 1.35 -24.82
N VAL A 139 -5.37 1.08 -23.61
CA VAL A 139 -3.96 0.73 -23.41
C VAL A 139 -3.65 -0.66 -23.99
N ILE A 140 -4.52 -1.66 -23.80
CA ILE A 140 -4.31 -3.01 -24.38
C ILE A 140 -4.26 -2.94 -25.91
N THR A 141 -5.24 -2.28 -26.54
CA THR A 141 -5.28 -2.18 -28.01
C THR A 141 -4.07 -1.47 -28.59
N THR A 142 -3.59 -0.38 -27.97
CA THR A 142 -2.34 0.28 -28.39
C THR A 142 -1.09 -0.56 -28.16
N VAL A 143 -0.99 -1.32 -27.07
CA VAL A 143 0.11 -2.26 -26.80
C VAL A 143 0.09 -3.44 -27.78
N HIS A 144 -1.09 -3.96 -28.12
CA HIS A 144 -1.29 -5.02 -29.09
C HIS A 144 -0.83 -4.56 -30.49
N ILE A 145 -1.42 -3.48 -31.01
CA ILE A 145 -1.11 -2.89 -32.34
C ILE A 145 0.39 -2.57 -32.47
N SER A 146 1.02 -2.01 -31.43
CA SER A 146 2.45 -1.66 -31.46
C SER A 146 3.41 -2.86 -31.47
N THR A 147 2.92 -4.10 -31.38
CA THR A 147 3.75 -5.30 -31.57
C THR A 147 3.22 -6.32 -32.58
N SER A 148 1.92 -6.33 -32.90
CA SER A 148 1.31 -7.23 -33.89
C SER A 148 1.47 -6.68 -35.31
N LEU A 149 2.69 -6.75 -35.87
CA LEU A 149 3.06 -6.06 -37.12
C LEU A 149 2.14 -6.28 -38.34
N ILE A 150 1.41 -7.40 -38.42
CA ILE A 150 0.73 -7.85 -39.66
C ILE A 150 -0.76 -8.25 -39.46
N SER A 151 -1.29 -8.33 -38.23
CA SER A 151 -2.62 -8.92 -37.99
C SER A 151 -3.61 -7.97 -37.31
N TYR A 152 -4.44 -7.31 -38.12
CA TYR A 152 -5.62 -6.57 -37.66
C TYR A 152 -6.75 -7.54 -37.24
N SER A 153 -6.60 -8.15 -36.06
CA SER A 153 -7.75 -8.68 -35.31
C SER A 153 -8.66 -7.51 -34.94
N SER A 154 -9.95 -7.59 -35.26
CA SER A 154 -10.93 -6.52 -35.01
C SER A 154 -11.35 -6.49 -33.53
N ILE A 155 -10.42 -6.08 -32.66
CA ILE A 155 -10.66 -5.97 -31.22
C ILE A 155 -11.86 -5.04 -30.96
N ASN A 156 -12.97 -5.59 -30.50
CA ASN A 156 -14.17 -4.82 -30.16
C ASN A 156 -13.96 -4.06 -28.84
N ILE A 157 -13.35 -2.87 -28.95
CA ILE A 157 -13.00 -2.01 -27.82
C ILE A 157 -14.25 -1.64 -26.99
N ALA A 158 -15.39 -1.40 -27.65
CA ALA A 158 -16.64 -1.05 -26.98
C ALA A 158 -17.17 -2.20 -26.11
N HIS A 159 -17.07 -3.45 -26.59
CA HIS A 159 -17.39 -4.65 -25.81
C HIS A 159 -16.47 -4.81 -24.59
N LEU A 160 -15.15 -4.67 -24.79
CA LEU A 160 -14.17 -4.74 -23.71
C LEU A 160 -14.39 -3.67 -22.63
N ILE A 161 -14.71 -2.42 -23.02
CA ILE A 161 -15.04 -1.32 -22.09
C ILE A 161 -16.32 -1.64 -21.28
N CYS A 162 -17.34 -2.23 -21.91
CA CYS A 162 -18.59 -2.54 -21.20
C CYS A 162 -18.45 -3.71 -20.24
N ILE A 163 -17.66 -4.74 -20.59
CA ILE A 163 -17.33 -5.84 -19.67
C ILE A 163 -16.46 -5.33 -18.52
N SER A 164 -15.40 -4.56 -18.81
CA SER A 164 -14.48 -4.08 -17.78
C SER A 164 -15.18 -3.13 -16.80
N SER A 165 -16.03 -2.21 -17.27
CA SER A 165 -16.72 -1.24 -16.40
C SER A 165 -17.71 -1.90 -15.46
N VAL A 166 -18.60 -2.76 -15.97
CA VAL A 166 -19.55 -3.51 -15.12
C VAL A 166 -18.81 -4.43 -14.15
N THR A 167 -17.77 -5.14 -14.61
CA THR A 167 -16.93 -5.99 -13.75
C THR A 167 -16.28 -5.18 -12.62
N CYS A 168 -15.58 -4.09 -12.96
CA CYS A 168 -14.86 -3.27 -12.00
C CYS A 168 -15.81 -2.60 -10.99
N VAL A 169 -16.98 -2.12 -11.43
CA VAL A 169 -18.02 -1.55 -10.55
C VAL A 169 -18.58 -2.60 -9.58
N CYS A 170 -19.01 -3.76 -10.09
CA CYS A 170 -19.60 -4.81 -9.26
C CYS A 170 -18.58 -5.40 -8.27
N ALA A 171 -17.35 -5.68 -8.72
CA ALA A 171 -16.27 -6.17 -7.86
C ALA A 171 -15.87 -5.14 -6.80
N SER A 172 -15.65 -3.88 -7.18
CA SER A 172 -15.25 -2.81 -6.24
C SER A 172 -16.30 -2.60 -5.15
N CYS A 173 -17.60 -2.61 -5.48
CA CYS A 173 -18.66 -2.53 -4.48
C CYS A 173 -18.65 -3.74 -3.51
N LEU A 174 -18.65 -4.96 -4.05
CA LEU A 174 -18.72 -6.19 -3.27
C LEU A 174 -17.52 -6.32 -2.32
N ILE A 175 -16.31 -6.10 -2.84
CA ILE A 175 -15.09 -6.28 -2.05
C ILE A 175 -14.81 -5.10 -1.12
N SER A 176 -15.23 -3.87 -1.46
CA SER A 176 -15.12 -2.76 -0.49
C SER A 176 -15.93 -3.03 0.78
N VAL A 177 -17.17 -3.53 0.64
CA VAL A 177 -18.01 -3.95 1.78
C VAL A 177 -17.34 -5.08 2.56
N LEU A 178 -16.76 -6.06 1.87
CA LEU A 178 -16.04 -7.19 2.47
C LEU A 178 -14.79 -6.73 3.25
N VAL A 179 -14.00 -5.80 2.70
CA VAL A 179 -12.83 -5.19 3.36
C VAL A 179 -13.24 -4.39 4.60
N TYR A 180 -14.35 -3.64 4.53
CA TYR A 180 -14.90 -2.96 5.70
C TYR A 180 -15.30 -3.94 6.81
N ALA A 181 -15.98 -5.04 6.46
CA ALA A 181 -16.31 -6.11 7.39
C ALA A 181 -15.06 -6.78 8.00
N ILE A 182 -14.03 -7.05 7.19
CA ILE A 182 -12.74 -7.61 7.65
C ILE A 182 -12.03 -6.67 8.63
N VAL A 183 -11.99 -5.36 8.37
CA VAL A 183 -11.39 -4.39 9.31
C VAL A 183 -12.19 -4.33 10.62
N CYS A 184 -13.52 -4.32 10.56
CA CYS A 184 -14.37 -4.39 11.75
C CYS A 184 -14.17 -5.70 12.55
N ALA A 185 -13.97 -6.84 11.87
CA ALA A 185 -13.63 -8.10 12.51
C ALA A 185 -12.23 -8.06 13.18
N CYS A 186 -11.23 -7.44 12.53
CA CYS A 186 -9.90 -7.24 13.13
C CYS A 186 -9.98 -6.44 14.44
N VAL A 187 -10.79 -5.37 14.47
CA VAL A 187 -11.05 -4.57 15.68
C VAL A 187 -11.70 -5.41 16.79
N PHE A 188 -12.68 -6.25 16.43
CA PHE A 188 -13.39 -7.13 17.38
C PHE A 188 -12.48 -8.23 17.96
N PHE A 189 -11.61 -8.83 17.15
CA PHE A 189 -10.65 -9.86 17.58
C PHE A 189 -9.34 -9.31 18.15
N GLY A 190 -9.15 -7.98 18.18
CA GLY A 190 -7.93 -7.33 18.69
C GLY A 190 -6.67 -7.53 17.84
N ALA A 191 -6.82 -7.98 16.60
CA ALA A 191 -5.73 -8.25 15.66
C ALA A 191 -5.41 -7.01 14.80
N ASN A 192 -4.17 -6.87 14.31
CA ASN A 192 -3.79 -5.66 13.57
C ASN A 192 -4.35 -5.69 12.12
N PRO A 193 -5.26 -4.76 11.73
CA PRO A 193 -5.79 -4.70 10.37
C PRO A 193 -4.71 -4.47 9.30
N ASP A 194 -3.61 -3.77 9.59
CA ASP A 194 -2.46 -3.57 8.66
C ASP A 194 -1.89 -4.92 8.16
N ASN A 195 -2.06 -5.99 8.93
CA ASN A 195 -1.45 -7.29 8.70
C ASN A 195 -2.42 -8.33 8.11
N ILE A 196 -3.73 -8.06 8.16
CA ILE A 196 -4.78 -9.03 7.80
C ILE A 196 -5.69 -8.51 6.68
N ALA A 197 -6.06 -7.22 6.70
CA ALA A 197 -6.96 -6.66 5.70
C ALA A 197 -6.34 -6.54 4.29
N PRO A 198 -5.07 -6.10 4.11
CA PRO A 198 -4.45 -6.06 2.78
C PRO A 198 -4.34 -7.44 2.10
N PRO A 199 -3.87 -8.53 2.76
CA PRO A 199 -3.88 -9.85 2.15
C PRO A 199 -5.31 -10.33 1.83
N ALA A 200 -6.26 -10.18 2.75
CA ALA A 200 -7.62 -10.69 2.57
C ALA A 200 -8.40 -9.96 1.46
N ALA A 201 -8.14 -8.67 1.25
CA ALA A 201 -8.69 -7.89 0.13
C ALA A 201 -8.29 -8.49 -1.23
N ALA A 202 -6.98 -8.68 -1.44
CA ALA A 202 -6.44 -9.32 -2.64
C ALA A 202 -7.01 -10.74 -2.81
N ALA A 203 -6.91 -11.57 -1.75
CA ALA A 203 -7.37 -12.96 -1.71
C ALA A 203 -8.77 -13.19 -2.29
N LEU A 204 -9.74 -12.47 -1.73
CA LEU A 204 -11.16 -12.69 -1.97
C LEU A 204 -11.59 -11.96 -3.23
N GLY A 205 -11.04 -10.76 -3.45
CA GLY A 205 -11.40 -9.96 -4.60
C GLY A 205 -10.85 -10.50 -5.92
N ASP A 206 -9.64 -11.06 -5.98
CA ASP A 206 -9.09 -11.49 -7.28
C ASP A 206 -9.94 -12.62 -7.86
N LEU A 207 -10.30 -13.57 -7.00
CA LEU A 207 -11.27 -14.63 -7.29
C LEU A 207 -12.65 -14.06 -7.65
N ALA A 208 -13.20 -13.14 -6.86
CA ALA A 208 -14.49 -12.53 -7.15
C ALA A 208 -14.50 -11.75 -8.48
N THR A 209 -13.41 -11.06 -8.83
CA THR A 209 -13.31 -10.29 -10.07
C THR A 209 -13.32 -11.19 -11.30
N VAL A 210 -12.57 -12.30 -11.32
CA VAL A 210 -12.63 -13.25 -12.46
C VAL A 210 -13.99 -13.94 -12.52
N LEU A 211 -14.59 -14.31 -11.37
CA LEU A 211 -15.94 -14.87 -11.32
C LEU A 211 -16.99 -13.90 -11.88
N ILE A 212 -16.99 -12.63 -11.44
CA ILE A 212 -17.90 -11.59 -11.94
C ILE A 212 -17.68 -11.37 -13.44
N MET A 213 -16.43 -11.19 -13.89
CA MET A 213 -16.09 -10.96 -15.30
C MET A 213 -16.58 -12.10 -16.21
N SER A 214 -16.37 -13.34 -15.77
CA SER A 214 -16.84 -14.56 -16.45
C SER A 214 -18.37 -14.56 -16.62
N ARG A 215 -19.12 -14.19 -15.57
CA ARG A 215 -20.59 -14.11 -15.63
C ARG A 215 -21.06 -12.93 -16.48
N VAL A 216 -20.41 -11.77 -16.39
CA VAL A 216 -20.70 -10.58 -17.21
C VAL A 216 -20.51 -10.91 -18.69
N ASN A 217 -19.39 -11.51 -19.10
CA ASN A 217 -19.17 -11.94 -20.49
C ASN A 217 -20.24 -12.95 -20.97
N GLY A 218 -20.59 -13.92 -20.12
CA GLY A 218 -21.66 -14.88 -20.43
C GLY A 218 -23.05 -14.24 -20.66
N TYR A 219 -23.37 -13.14 -19.95
CA TYR A 219 -24.57 -12.37 -20.24
C TYR A 219 -24.44 -11.57 -21.56
N PHE A 220 -23.27 -10.99 -21.83
CA PHE A 220 -23.01 -10.27 -23.08
C PHE A 220 -23.16 -11.15 -24.32
N MET A 221 -22.67 -12.39 -24.28
CA MET A 221 -22.86 -13.35 -25.38
C MET A 221 -24.31 -13.79 -25.55
N LYS A 222 -25.11 -13.78 -24.49
CA LYS A 222 -26.52 -14.21 -24.55
C LYS A 222 -27.49 -13.09 -24.98
N TYR A 223 -27.20 -11.83 -24.64
CA TYR A 223 -28.13 -10.70 -24.85
C TYR A 223 -27.43 -9.39 -25.27
N PRO A 224 -26.60 -9.38 -26.32
CA PRO A 224 -25.58 -8.34 -26.57
C PRO A 224 -26.11 -6.91 -26.63
N THR A 225 -27.23 -6.66 -27.31
CA THR A 225 -27.82 -5.30 -27.42
C THR A 225 -28.33 -4.79 -26.07
N PHE A 226 -28.96 -5.66 -25.27
CA PHE A 226 -29.50 -5.29 -23.97
C PHE A 226 -28.40 -5.06 -22.94
N THR A 227 -27.39 -5.94 -22.89
CA THR A 227 -26.27 -5.79 -21.94
C THR A 227 -25.40 -4.59 -22.25
N PHE A 228 -25.24 -4.20 -23.52
CA PHE A 228 -24.52 -2.99 -23.90
C PHE A 228 -25.20 -1.72 -23.36
N ILE A 229 -26.52 -1.60 -23.57
CA ILE A 229 -27.32 -0.49 -23.02
C ILE A 229 -27.28 -0.49 -21.49
N ALA A 230 -27.52 -1.65 -20.87
CA ALA A 230 -27.51 -1.80 -19.42
C ALA A 230 -26.15 -1.45 -18.79
N ALA A 231 -25.04 -1.84 -19.42
CA ALA A 231 -23.68 -1.53 -18.96
C ALA A 231 -23.39 -0.03 -18.99
N ILE A 232 -23.79 0.66 -20.07
CA ILE A 232 -23.67 2.12 -20.15
C ILE A 232 -24.52 2.79 -19.05
N CYS A 233 -25.79 2.40 -18.92
CA CYS A 233 -26.67 2.96 -17.88
C CYS A 233 -26.11 2.75 -16.46
N ILE A 234 -25.69 1.54 -16.11
CA ILE A 234 -25.11 1.22 -14.79
C ILE A 234 -23.83 2.04 -14.55
N THR A 235 -22.93 2.10 -15.53
CA THR A 235 -21.66 2.84 -15.42
C THR A 235 -21.90 4.34 -15.24
N CYS A 236 -22.81 4.94 -16.02
CA CYS A 236 -23.17 6.35 -15.90
C CYS A 236 -23.86 6.68 -14.57
N ILE A 237 -24.80 5.85 -14.11
CA ILE A 237 -25.49 6.03 -12.83
C ILE A 237 -24.49 5.97 -11.66
N VAL A 238 -23.62 4.95 -11.63
CA VAL A 238 -22.64 4.78 -10.56
C VAL A 238 -21.60 5.91 -10.56
N LEU A 239 -21.14 6.35 -11.73
CA LEU A 239 -20.23 7.50 -11.86
C LEU A 239 -20.89 8.79 -11.37
N PHE A 240 -22.13 9.06 -11.78
CA PHE A 240 -22.89 10.25 -11.37
C PHE A 240 -23.13 10.27 -9.85
N LEU A 241 -23.64 9.18 -9.28
CA LEU A 241 -23.89 9.06 -7.83
C LEU A 241 -22.59 9.22 -7.03
N SER A 242 -21.49 8.64 -7.48
CA SER A 242 -20.20 8.72 -6.79
C SER A 242 -19.62 10.15 -6.81
N ILE A 243 -19.71 10.84 -7.95
CA ILE A 243 -19.29 12.25 -8.08
C ILE A 243 -20.18 13.16 -7.23
N ALA A 244 -21.50 12.99 -7.30
CA ALA A 244 -22.45 13.77 -6.51
C ALA A 244 -22.24 13.59 -5.00
N TYR A 245 -21.97 12.35 -4.55
CA TYR A 245 -21.67 12.07 -3.14
C TYR A 245 -20.37 12.75 -2.67
N LEU A 246 -19.30 12.72 -3.47
CA LEU A 246 -18.06 13.41 -3.13
C LEU A 246 -18.21 14.94 -3.14
N LEU A 247 -18.94 15.52 -4.08
CA LEU A 247 -19.20 16.97 -4.15
C LEU A 247 -20.09 17.46 -3.00
N TYR A 248 -21.08 16.66 -2.60
CA TYR A 248 -21.86 16.94 -1.39
C TYR A 248 -20.95 16.92 -0.14
N HIS A 249 -20.10 15.89 -0.01
CA HIS A 249 -19.27 15.77 1.18
C HIS A 249 -18.02 16.68 1.21
N SER A 250 -17.53 17.17 0.06
CA SER A 250 -16.41 18.14 0.05
C SER A 250 -16.76 19.48 0.71
N ASN A 251 -18.05 19.78 0.83
CA ASN A 251 -18.57 21.03 1.41
C ASN A 251 -18.83 20.92 2.92
N MET A 252 -18.67 19.73 3.53
CA MET A 252 -18.90 19.51 4.96
C MET A 252 -17.66 19.80 5.80
N HIS A 253 -17.79 20.67 6.80
CA HIS A 253 -16.71 21.05 7.71
C HIS A 253 -16.33 19.92 8.68
N ILE A 254 -15.42 19.04 8.23
CA ILE A 254 -14.83 17.97 9.02
C ILE A 254 -13.78 18.53 9.99
N SER A 255 -13.68 17.95 11.19
CA SER A 255 -12.72 18.39 12.22
C SER A 255 -11.27 18.35 11.71
N PRO A 256 -10.42 19.36 12.05
CA PRO A 256 -9.10 19.52 11.44
C PRO A 256 -8.14 18.35 11.70
N GLU A 257 -8.37 17.55 12.75
CA GLU A 257 -7.65 16.30 13.05
C GLU A 257 -7.67 15.30 11.87
N PHE A 258 -8.78 15.24 11.12
CA PHE A 258 -9.03 14.27 10.05
C PHE A 258 -8.87 14.85 8.64
N SER A 259 -8.54 16.14 8.53
CA SER A 259 -8.28 16.85 7.26
C SER A 259 -7.34 16.07 6.32
N ASN A 260 -6.31 15.41 6.86
CA ASN A 260 -5.34 14.63 6.11
C ASN A 260 -5.91 13.34 5.46
N LEU A 261 -7.08 12.85 5.88
CA LEU A 261 -7.76 11.69 5.29
C LEU A 261 -8.82 12.08 4.23
N VAL A 262 -9.24 13.35 4.22
CA VAL A 262 -10.32 13.86 3.35
C VAL A 262 -9.92 13.70 1.89
N ILE A 263 -10.86 13.23 1.08
CA ILE A 263 -10.67 13.08 -0.36
C ILE A 263 -10.99 14.43 -1.03
N THR A 264 -9.99 15.00 -1.67
CA THR A 264 -10.02 16.33 -2.30
C THR A 264 -9.78 16.25 -3.80
N SER A 265 -10.03 17.34 -4.54
CA SER A 265 -9.62 17.46 -5.94
C SER A 265 -8.09 17.25 -6.12
N THR A 266 -7.26 17.68 -5.16
CA THR A 266 -5.81 17.37 -5.18
C THR A 266 -5.51 15.89 -4.94
N THR A 267 -6.31 15.19 -4.14
CA THR A 267 -6.20 13.73 -3.95
C THR A 267 -6.41 13.00 -5.28
N PHE A 268 -7.40 13.41 -6.07
CA PHE A 268 -7.63 12.89 -7.43
C PHE A 268 -6.44 13.18 -8.36
N LYS A 269 -5.98 14.43 -8.44
CA LYS A 269 -4.87 14.86 -9.32
C LYS A 269 -3.54 14.13 -9.04
N GLU A 270 -3.18 13.91 -7.77
CA GLU A 270 -1.97 13.17 -7.39
C GLU A 270 -2.14 11.64 -7.49
N THR A 271 -3.38 11.12 -7.61
CA THR A 271 -3.64 9.67 -7.79
C THR A 271 -3.69 9.26 -9.26
N ILE A 272 -4.25 10.08 -10.15
CA ILE A 272 -4.53 9.66 -11.53
C ILE A 272 -3.28 9.34 -12.36
N VAL A 273 -2.19 10.12 -12.21
CA VAL A 273 -0.93 9.86 -12.95
C VAL A 273 -0.27 8.55 -12.51
N PRO A 274 -0.08 8.27 -11.20
CA PRO A 274 0.27 6.94 -10.70
C PRO A 274 -0.62 5.80 -11.18
N LEU A 275 -1.94 6.02 -11.26
CA LEU A 275 -2.90 5.00 -11.66
C LEU A 275 -2.80 4.65 -13.16
N ILE A 276 -2.70 5.66 -14.04
CA ILE A 276 -2.50 5.42 -15.48
C ILE A 276 -1.15 4.74 -15.73
N LEU A 277 -0.08 5.12 -15.02
CA LEU A 277 1.21 4.45 -15.12
C LEU A 277 1.14 2.99 -14.65
N ALA A 278 0.40 2.69 -13.57
CA ALA A 278 0.16 1.32 -13.12
C ALA A 278 -0.57 0.50 -14.18
N ILE A 279 -1.64 1.04 -14.77
CA ILE A 279 -2.41 0.41 -15.86
C ILE A 279 -1.51 0.09 -17.06
N ILE A 280 -0.65 1.01 -17.47
CA ILE A 280 0.30 0.77 -18.58
C ILE A 280 1.22 -0.43 -18.27
N MET A 281 1.80 -0.48 -17.07
CA MET A 281 2.68 -1.57 -16.66
C MET A 281 1.94 -2.92 -16.59
N SER A 282 0.72 -2.93 -16.04
CA SER A 282 -0.14 -4.13 -15.96
C SER A 282 -0.65 -4.58 -17.34
N SER A 283 -0.89 -3.68 -18.29
CA SER A 283 -1.27 -4.01 -19.68
C SER A 283 -0.10 -4.56 -20.50
N ILE A 284 1.12 -4.08 -20.29
CA ILE A 284 2.31 -4.71 -20.86
C ILE A 284 2.48 -6.12 -20.28
N SER A 285 2.25 -6.32 -18.97
CA SER A 285 2.18 -7.64 -18.33
C SER A 285 1.12 -8.57 -18.94
N GLY A 286 -0.10 -8.08 -19.17
CA GLY A 286 -1.18 -8.85 -19.80
C GLY A 286 -0.84 -9.30 -21.22
N ASN A 287 -0.30 -8.41 -22.04
CA ASN A 287 0.13 -8.70 -23.41
C ASN A 287 1.42 -9.53 -23.51
N ILE A 288 2.27 -9.54 -22.47
CA ILE A 288 3.34 -10.56 -22.37
C ILE A 288 2.70 -11.92 -22.10
N SER A 289 1.76 -12.00 -21.16
CA SER A 289 1.07 -13.23 -20.79
C SER A 289 0.36 -13.90 -21.98
N SER A 290 -0.44 -13.15 -22.75
CA SER A 290 -1.28 -13.69 -23.85
C SER A 290 -0.51 -14.46 -24.91
N ARG A 291 0.75 -14.09 -25.14
CA ARG A 291 1.63 -14.74 -26.14
C ARG A 291 2.18 -16.07 -25.61
N PHE A 292 2.75 -16.06 -24.41
CA PHE A 292 3.32 -17.27 -23.81
C PHE A 292 2.25 -18.24 -23.28
N LEU A 293 1.00 -17.77 -23.11
CA LEU A 293 -0.17 -18.58 -22.80
C LEU A 293 -0.43 -19.72 -23.81
N ALA A 294 -0.01 -19.59 -25.07
CA ALA A 294 -0.11 -20.67 -26.06
C ALA A 294 0.95 -21.77 -25.81
N ASP A 295 2.22 -21.39 -25.69
CA ASP A 295 3.36 -22.31 -25.53
C ASP A 295 3.50 -22.93 -24.12
N LEU A 296 2.92 -22.27 -23.12
CA LEU A 296 3.10 -22.54 -21.69
C LEU A 296 1.78 -22.26 -20.94
N PRO A 297 0.77 -23.14 -21.00
CA PRO A 297 -0.53 -22.92 -20.34
C PRO A 297 -0.40 -22.65 -18.83
N VAL A 298 0.62 -23.24 -18.19
CA VAL A 298 0.98 -23.03 -16.78
C VAL A 298 1.14 -21.56 -16.39
N VAL A 299 1.46 -20.66 -17.34
CA VAL A 299 1.54 -19.21 -17.11
C VAL A 299 0.19 -18.65 -16.61
N ALA A 300 -0.95 -19.12 -17.13
CA ALA A 300 -2.30 -18.71 -16.68
C ALA A 300 -2.46 -18.87 -15.17
N ARG A 301 -2.08 -20.06 -14.69
CA ARG A 301 -2.32 -20.59 -13.36
C ARG A 301 -1.38 -19.96 -12.32
N LEU A 302 -0.12 -19.76 -12.70
CA LEU A 302 0.95 -19.36 -11.78
C LEU A 302 1.30 -17.85 -11.82
N GLN A 303 0.92 -17.11 -12.86
CA GLN A 303 1.15 -15.65 -12.90
C GLN A 303 0.35 -14.90 -11.83
N VAL A 304 -0.92 -15.25 -11.62
CA VAL A 304 -1.80 -14.59 -10.63
C VAL A 304 -1.19 -14.59 -9.22
N PRO A 305 -0.76 -15.73 -8.64
CA PRO A 305 -0.09 -15.74 -7.34
C PRO A 305 1.33 -15.13 -7.35
N ILE A 306 2.07 -15.09 -8.46
CA ILE A 306 3.35 -14.34 -8.53
C ILE A 306 3.08 -12.84 -8.37
N ASN A 307 2.22 -12.30 -9.23
CA ASN A 307 1.93 -10.86 -9.26
C ASN A 307 1.28 -10.41 -7.95
N GLY A 308 0.25 -11.13 -7.49
CA GLY A 308 -0.51 -10.79 -6.31
C GLY A 308 0.26 -10.92 -4.98
N VAL A 309 1.06 -11.98 -4.76
CA VAL A 309 1.87 -12.10 -3.53
C VAL A 309 2.93 -10.98 -3.47
N GLY A 310 3.53 -10.64 -4.61
CA GLY A 310 4.42 -9.48 -4.75
C GLY A 310 3.74 -8.16 -4.36
N GLY A 311 2.55 -7.92 -4.91
CA GLY A 311 1.72 -6.74 -4.61
C GLY A 311 1.35 -6.64 -3.13
N ILE A 312 0.79 -7.71 -2.55
CA ILE A 312 0.37 -7.78 -1.14
C ILE A 312 1.52 -7.40 -0.20
N PHE A 313 2.67 -8.07 -0.31
CA PHE A 313 3.81 -7.81 0.59
C PHE A 313 4.33 -6.37 0.50
N ALA A 314 4.32 -5.80 -0.70
CA ALA A 314 4.72 -4.42 -0.90
C ALA A 314 3.68 -3.44 -0.33
N ALA A 315 2.39 -3.71 -0.53
CA ALA A 315 1.30 -2.85 -0.06
C ALA A 315 1.13 -2.89 1.47
N MET A 316 1.33 -4.04 2.12
CA MET A 316 1.45 -4.15 3.60
C MET A 316 2.61 -3.30 4.12
N LEU A 317 3.76 -3.30 3.43
CA LEU A 317 4.91 -2.49 3.81
C LEU A 317 4.63 -0.99 3.63
N ILE A 318 3.92 -0.61 2.56
CA ILE A 318 3.46 0.76 2.31
C ILE A 318 2.50 1.20 3.42
N SER A 319 1.43 0.44 3.68
CA SER A 319 0.43 0.74 4.71
C SER A 319 1.06 0.97 6.10
N ARG A 320 1.93 0.04 6.54
CA ARG A 320 2.71 0.19 7.78
C ARG A 320 3.58 1.45 7.83
N MET A 321 4.08 1.93 6.68
CA MET A 321 4.79 3.20 6.60
C MET A 321 3.83 4.39 6.64
N THR A 322 2.76 4.39 5.84
CA THR A 322 1.83 5.51 5.71
C THR A 322 1.05 5.75 7.00
N THR A 323 0.53 4.72 7.65
CA THR A 323 -0.14 4.81 8.97
C THR A 323 0.78 5.39 10.04
N ARG A 324 2.07 5.04 10.04
CA ARG A 324 3.07 5.61 10.97
C ARG A 324 3.48 7.04 10.63
N LEU A 325 3.50 7.42 9.34
CA LEU A 325 3.68 8.82 8.93
C LEU A 325 2.43 9.66 9.28
N HIS A 326 1.24 9.08 9.16
CA HIS A 326 -0.03 9.71 9.52
C HIS A 326 -0.15 9.94 11.03
N SER A 327 0.27 8.99 11.87
CA SER A 327 0.29 9.19 13.32
C SER A 327 1.32 10.25 13.74
N ILE A 328 2.49 10.34 13.09
CA ILE A 328 3.43 11.46 13.29
C ILE A 328 2.81 12.80 12.88
N THR A 329 2.04 12.83 11.78
CA THR A 329 1.43 14.06 11.24
C THR A 329 0.33 14.57 12.17
N CYS A 330 -0.63 13.73 12.56
CA CYS A 330 -1.69 14.11 13.50
C CYS A 330 -1.14 14.40 14.91
N SER A 331 -0.03 13.77 15.32
CA SER A 331 0.68 14.08 16.57
C SER A 331 1.38 15.44 16.58
N LYS A 332 1.44 16.18 15.46
CA LYS A 332 2.16 17.46 15.37
C LYS A 332 1.37 18.54 14.62
N LYS A 333 0.93 19.59 15.34
CA LYS A 333 0.98 20.95 14.76
C LYS A 333 2.44 21.21 14.38
N PHE A 334 2.71 21.38 13.08
CA PHE A 334 4.05 21.18 12.52
C PHE A 334 4.58 22.46 11.87
N SER A 335 5.35 23.23 12.62
CA SER A 335 6.32 24.18 12.05
C SER A 335 7.70 23.51 12.02
N LEU A 336 8.25 23.30 10.82
CA LEU A 336 9.68 23.05 10.63
C LEU A 336 10.29 24.22 9.88
N LYS A 337 11.11 25.03 10.59
CA LYS A 337 12.20 25.74 9.92
C LYS A 337 13.33 24.73 9.70
N GLN A 338 13.81 24.64 8.46
CA GLN A 338 14.83 23.67 8.04
C GLN A 338 16.23 24.26 8.13
N SER A 339 17.20 23.42 8.45
CA SER A 339 18.59 23.59 8.01
C SER A 339 19.27 22.22 7.87
N VAL A 340 20.45 22.22 7.23
CA VAL A 340 21.39 21.08 7.07
C VAL A 340 20.89 19.88 6.26
N PHE A 341 21.22 19.88 4.96
CA PHE A 341 22.15 18.87 4.45
C PHE A 341 22.89 19.42 3.22
N ALA A 342 24.20 19.63 3.34
CA ALA A 342 25.12 19.98 2.26
C ALA A 342 26.45 19.27 2.53
N SER A 343 27.14 18.83 1.48
CA SER A 343 28.35 17.98 1.56
C SER A 343 29.65 18.81 1.55
N PRO A 344 30.78 18.30 2.11
CA PRO A 344 31.95 19.13 2.39
C PRO A 344 33.13 18.99 1.40
N THR A 345 33.63 20.13 0.91
CA THR A 345 34.97 20.42 0.35
C THR A 345 35.09 21.96 0.25
N SER A 346 36.21 22.66 0.50
CA SER A 346 37.56 22.28 0.96
C SER A 346 38.26 23.51 1.61
N SER A 347 39.27 23.28 2.45
CA SER A 347 40.16 24.30 3.08
C SER A 347 41.36 24.66 2.15
N PRO A 348 42.30 25.61 2.47
CA PRO A 348 42.57 26.24 3.78
C PRO A 348 43.02 27.75 3.85
N SER A 349 42.91 28.36 5.05
CA SER A 349 43.89 29.24 5.78
C SER A 349 44.60 30.47 5.12
N PRO A 350 45.27 31.36 5.89
CA PRO A 350 45.02 31.88 7.26
C PRO A 350 45.18 33.43 7.41
N SER A 351 44.69 34.04 8.51
CA SER A 351 45.42 35.14 9.20
C SER A 351 44.86 35.56 10.59
N SER A 352 45.78 35.70 11.55
CA SER A 352 45.88 36.68 12.66
C SER A 352 44.73 37.04 13.66
N THR A 353 45.17 37.17 14.93
CA THR A 353 44.69 38.06 16.03
C THR A 353 43.37 37.77 16.78
N THR A 354 43.53 37.01 17.86
CA THR A 354 42.89 37.15 19.20
C THR A 354 43.29 38.49 19.89
N PRO A 355 42.73 38.94 21.06
CA PRO A 355 42.13 38.11 22.13
C PRO A 355 40.93 38.67 22.97
N THR A 356 40.30 37.78 23.78
CA THR A 356 39.81 37.90 25.21
C THR A 356 39.09 39.18 25.73
N THR A 357 38.20 39.23 26.76
CA THR A 357 37.52 38.31 27.74
C THR A 357 36.54 39.16 28.59
N THR A 358 35.59 38.70 29.42
CA THR A 358 34.57 37.59 29.44
C THR A 358 33.67 37.81 30.69
N ALA A 359 32.48 37.17 30.73
CA ALA A 359 31.72 36.81 31.94
C ALA A 359 30.95 37.95 32.68
N THR A 360 29.93 37.67 33.51
CA THR A 360 29.45 36.34 33.99
C THR A 360 28.01 36.01 33.48
N THR A 361 26.92 35.72 34.20
CA THR A 361 26.60 35.66 35.66
C THR A 361 25.57 34.54 35.92
N THR A 362 25.36 34.17 37.19
CA THR A 362 24.73 32.91 37.64
C THR A 362 23.19 32.90 37.66
N ASN A 363 22.58 31.74 37.35
CA ASN A 363 21.96 30.96 38.43
C ASN A 363 21.68 29.47 38.11
N THR A 364 21.81 28.66 39.17
CA THR A 364 21.28 27.30 39.42
C THR A 364 20.97 26.35 38.25
N CYS A 365 21.75 25.25 38.17
CA CYS A 365 21.28 23.95 37.66
C CYS A 365 21.78 22.83 38.58
N VAL A 366 20.90 21.89 38.95
CA VAL A 366 21.23 20.76 39.85
C VAL A 366 21.44 19.50 39.04
N MET A 367 22.65 18.93 39.10
CA MET A 367 22.94 17.56 38.70
C MET A 367 23.96 16.94 39.68
N PHE A 368 23.65 15.75 40.18
CA PHE A 368 24.57 14.91 40.92
C PHE A 368 25.43 14.10 39.93
N GLU A 369 26.76 14.18 40.01
CA GLU A 369 27.67 13.13 39.53
C GLU A 369 28.96 13.13 40.37
N LYS A 370 29.64 11.97 40.45
CA LYS A 370 30.29 11.51 41.70
C LYS A 370 31.83 11.48 41.68
N SER A 371 32.48 12.33 42.51
CA SER A 371 33.87 12.16 43.05
C SER A 371 35.04 12.24 42.01
N ARG A 372 36.27 12.70 42.29
CA ARG A 372 37.03 12.91 43.55
C ARG A 372 38.34 13.72 43.30
N ARG A 373 38.89 14.36 44.37
CA ARG A 373 40.29 14.85 44.61
C ARG A 373 40.65 16.33 44.30
N HIS A 374 41.09 17.03 45.36
CA HIS A 374 42.18 18.03 45.54
C HIS A 374 42.46 19.15 44.49
N VAL A 375 42.80 20.44 44.75
CA VAL A 375 43.13 21.35 45.91
C VAL A 375 44.42 22.16 45.58
N PRO A 376 44.58 23.49 45.82
CA PRO A 376 43.66 24.65 45.69
C PRO A 376 44.36 25.95 45.10
N SER A 377 43.83 27.17 45.36
CA SER A 377 44.49 28.51 45.31
C SER A 377 44.83 29.14 43.92
N GLU A 378 44.87 30.48 43.70
CA GLU A 378 44.60 31.69 44.54
C GLU A 378 44.10 32.91 43.70
N GLU A 379 43.85 34.09 44.31
CA GLU A 379 43.10 35.25 43.73
C GLU A 379 44.01 36.43 43.21
N VAL A 380 43.69 37.75 43.06
CA VAL A 380 42.63 38.68 43.56
C VAL A 380 42.55 40.03 42.79
N SER A 381 41.38 40.72 42.82
CA SER A 381 41.15 42.18 42.57
C SER A 381 41.30 42.73 41.12
N SER A 382 40.75 43.88 40.65
CA SER A 382 39.76 44.87 41.18
C SER A 382 38.94 45.55 40.05
N SER A 383 38.76 46.90 39.99
CA SER A 383 37.57 47.55 39.38
C SER A 383 37.66 49.08 39.15
N GLY A 384 36.89 49.65 38.20
CA GLY A 384 36.71 51.12 38.08
C GLY A 384 35.72 51.68 37.02
N VAL A 385 34.53 52.11 37.48
CA VAL A 385 33.53 53.12 37.00
C VAL A 385 33.69 53.85 35.62
N SER A 386 32.64 53.80 34.76
CA SER A 386 31.87 54.97 34.23
C SER A 386 30.73 54.60 33.23
N ASP A 387 29.72 55.48 33.10
CA ASP A 387 28.42 55.34 32.42
C ASP A 387 28.18 56.49 31.39
N PRO A 388 27.08 56.58 30.60
CA PRO A 388 26.26 55.59 29.84
C PRO A 388 26.08 56.12 28.37
N PRO A 389 24.95 56.01 27.61
CA PRO A 389 23.80 55.07 27.58
C PRO A 389 23.47 54.45 26.18
N SER A 390 22.66 53.38 26.12
CA SER A 390 21.38 53.28 25.34
C SER A 390 20.89 51.86 24.94
N SER A 391 19.55 51.70 24.90
CA SER A 391 18.74 50.73 24.12
C SER A 391 19.03 49.21 24.11
N SER A 392 18.42 48.52 25.09
CA SER A 392 17.35 47.50 24.92
C SER A 392 17.53 46.13 24.21
N SER A 393 16.81 45.15 24.80
CA SER A 393 16.23 43.90 24.26
C SER A 393 16.99 42.56 24.45
N SER A 394 16.42 41.69 25.29
CA SER A 394 16.96 40.37 25.65
C SER A 394 15.86 39.28 25.65
N SER A 395 15.70 38.57 24.52
CA SER A 395 14.62 37.57 24.37
C SER A 395 14.93 36.39 23.40
N ALA A 396 16.19 36.17 23.02
CA ALA A 396 16.56 35.23 21.94
C ALA A 396 17.04 33.82 22.36
N SER A 397 17.52 33.64 23.60
CA SER A 397 18.32 32.46 23.98
C SER A 397 17.52 31.19 24.33
N SER A 398 16.24 31.30 24.68
CA SER A 398 15.38 30.16 25.04
C SER A 398 14.77 29.42 23.84
N LEU A 399 14.75 30.05 22.66
CA LEU A 399 14.05 29.52 21.48
C LEU A 399 14.90 28.52 20.68
N SER A 400 16.22 28.70 20.65
CA SER A 400 17.16 27.92 19.83
C SER A 400 17.31 26.46 20.29
N SER A 401 17.33 26.21 21.60
CA SER A 401 17.44 24.88 22.20
C SER A 401 16.20 24.02 21.89
N LEU A 402 15.01 24.61 21.94
CA LEU A 402 13.74 23.96 21.59
C LEU A 402 13.70 23.55 20.11
N MET A 403 14.18 24.42 19.22
CA MET A 403 14.18 24.18 17.77
C MET A 403 15.10 23.01 17.37
N SER A 404 16.29 22.89 17.98
CA SER A 404 17.19 21.75 17.74
C SER A 404 16.56 20.42 18.19
N ALA A 405 16.00 20.39 19.41
CA ALA A 405 15.39 19.20 19.98
C ALA A 405 14.18 18.69 19.17
N GLY A 406 13.37 19.58 18.59
CA GLY A 406 12.23 19.23 17.74
C GLY A 406 12.63 18.49 16.46
N THR A 407 13.69 18.97 15.79
CA THR A 407 14.22 18.40 14.56
C THR A 407 14.90 17.05 14.80
N MET A 408 15.75 16.94 15.84
CA MET A 408 16.36 15.66 16.22
C MET A 408 15.30 14.59 16.55
N LYS A 409 14.24 14.95 17.31
CA LYS A 409 13.12 14.03 17.60
C LYS A 409 12.38 13.59 16.34
N SER A 410 12.29 14.43 15.30
CA SER A 410 11.65 14.06 14.02
C SER A 410 12.52 13.09 13.19
N CYS A 411 13.83 13.36 13.07
CA CYS A 411 14.76 12.45 12.40
C CYS A 411 14.90 11.11 13.14
N ARG A 412 14.75 11.09 14.47
CA ARG A 412 14.71 9.85 15.26
C ARG A 412 13.48 9.00 14.92
N LYS A 413 12.27 9.58 14.95
CA LYS A 413 11.03 8.85 14.57
C LYS A 413 11.03 8.34 13.13
N LEU A 414 11.57 9.09 12.17
CA LEU A 414 11.74 8.62 10.79
C LEU A 414 12.74 7.45 10.69
N ARG A 415 13.81 7.47 11.49
CA ARG A 415 14.76 6.35 11.59
C ARG A 415 14.12 5.11 12.23
N GLU A 416 13.32 5.28 13.27
CA GLU A 416 12.55 4.22 13.94
C GLU A 416 11.57 3.52 12.96
N ILE A 417 10.83 4.30 12.15
CA ILE A 417 10.00 3.76 11.06
C ILE A 417 10.87 2.96 10.09
N TYR A 418 11.98 3.53 9.62
CA TYR A 418 12.83 2.88 8.62
C TYR A 418 13.46 1.57 9.15
N THR A 419 13.88 1.50 10.42
CA THR A 419 14.48 0.30 11.00
C THR A 419 13.45 -0.83 11.16
N ASP A 420 12.25 -0.54 11.65
CA ASP A 420 11.13 -1.50 11.74
C ASP A 420 10.76 -2.06 10.36
N VAL A 421 10.51 -1.16 9.40
CA VAL A 421 10.18 -1.48 8.00
C VAL A 421 11.30 -2.28 7.32
N SER A 422 12.56 -2.09 7.75
CA SER A 422 13.68 -2.91 7.31
C SER A 422 13.70 -4.30 7.96
N GLN A 423 13.33 -4.44 9.24
CA GLN A 423 13.16 -5.73 9.91
C GLN A 423 12.01 -6.54 9.28
N VAL A 424 10.84 -5.93 9.09
CA VAL A 424 9.68 -6.56 8.43
C VAL A 424 10.03 -6.98 7.00
N SER A 425 10.73 -6.14 6.25
CA SER A 425 11.22 -6.47 4.91
C SER A 425 12.32 -7.55 4.88
N LYS A 426 13.05 -7.82 5.98
CA LYS A 426 13.90 -9.01 6.09
C LYS A 426 13.06 -10.27 6.33
N LEU A 427 12.08 -10.19 7.23
CA LEU A 427 11.14 -11.27 7.54
C LEU A 427 10.35 -11.72 6.30
N ILE A 428 9.79 -10.79 5.53
CA ILE A 428 9.03 -11.11 4.30
C ILE A 428 9.90 -11.91 3.32
N LYS A 429 11.17 -11.51 3.10
CA LYS A 429 12.07 -12.25 2.20
C LYS A 429 12.41 -13.66 2.69
N LEU A 430 12.40 -13.90 4.00
CA LEU A 430 12.57 -15.23 4.58
C LEU A 430 11.31 -16.10 4.37
N LEU A 431 10.12 -15.52 4.55
CA LEU A 431 8.83 -16.20 4.38
C LEU A 431 8.44 -16.40 2.90
N CYS A 432 8.97 -15.58 2.00
CA CYS A 432 8.71 -15.59 0.56
C CYS A 432 8.91 -16.97 -0.09
N VAL A 433 10.05 -17.60 0.14
CA VAL A 433 10.41 -18.89 -0.50
C VAL A 433 9.49 -20.03 -0.05
N PRO A 434 9.30 -20.32 1.26
CA PRO A 434 8.38 -21.37 1.68
C PRO A 434 6.92 -21.04 1.33
N LEU A 435 6.51 -19.77 1.33
CA LEU A 435 5.18 -19.38 0.86
C LEU A 435 4.98 -19.77 -0.62
N HIS A 436 5.85 -19.33 -1.52
CA HIS A 436 5.72 -19.68 -2.94
C HIS A 436 5.76 -21.19 -3.19
N PHE A 437 6.64 -21.93 -2.50
CA PHE A 437 6.67 -23.40 -2.61
C PHE A 437 5.34 -24.06 -2.21
N ILE A 438 4.74 -23.62 -1.08
CA ILE A 438 3.43 -24.12 -0.64
C ILE A 438 2.32 -23.75 -1.64
N LEU A 439 2.38 -22.55 -2.24
CA LEU A 439 1.41 -22.13 -3.26
C LEU A 439 1.53 -22.92 -4.57
N THR A 440 2.75 -23.30 -4.99
CA THR A 440 2.92 -24.22 -6.13
C THR A 440 2.29 -25.58 -5.81
N LEU A 441 2.56 -26.14 -4.62
CA LEU A 441 1.99 -27.43 -4.20
C LEU A 441 0.45 -27.39 -4.17
N ILE A 442 -0.14 -26.33 -3.60
CA ILE A 442 -1.59 -26.13 -3.57
C ILE A 442 -2.17 -25.95 -4.99
N SER A 443 -1.45 -25.27 -5.89
CA SER A 443 -1.86 -25.13 -7.29
C SER A 443 -1.93 -26.48 -8.02
N VAL A 444 -0.99 -27.39 -7.78
CA VAL A 444 -1.02 -28.77 -8.31
C VAL A 444 -2.20 -29.56 -7.73
N ILE A 445 -2.43 -29.48 -6.41
CA ILE A 445 -3.53 -30.19 -5.74
C ILE A 445 -4.91 -29.74 -6.25
N ILE A 446 -5.09 -28.43 -6.47
CA ILE A 446 -6.33 -27.85 -7.02
C ILE A 446 -6.50 -28.25 -8.47
N ALA A 447 -5.47 -28.12 -9.31
CA ALA A 447 -5.53 -28.51 -10.71
C ALA A 447 -5.94 -29.99 -10.90
N ARG A 448 -5.37 -30.89 -10.08
CA ARG A 448 -5.71 -32.32 -10.07
C ARG A 448 -7.20 -32.59 -9.81
N HIS A 449 -7.84 -31.79 -8.96
CA HIS A 449 -9.29 -31.89 -8.67
C HIS A 449 -10.17 -31.34 -9.81
N LEU A 450 -9.65 -30.40 -10.60
CA LEU A 450 -10.41 -29.74 -11.67
C LEU A 450 -10.28 -30.48 -13.01
N ASN A 451 -9.06 -30.97 -13.34
CA ASN A 451 -8.75 -31.70 -14.57
C ASN A 451 -8.00 -33.02 -14.24
N PRO A 452 -8.70 -34.11 -13.87
CA PRO A 452 -8.07 -35.39 -13.50
C PRO A 452 -7.43 -36.17 -14.67
N GLN A 453 -7.38 -35.59 -15.88
CA GLN A 453 -6.65 -36.13 -17.04
C GLN A 453 -5.45 -35.27 -17.47
N GLU A 454 -5.11 -34.21 -16.72
CA GLU A 454 -3.92 -33.40 -16.96
C GLU A 454 -2.70 -34.05 -16.28
N ASN A 455 -1.62 -34.29 -17.04
CA ASN A 455 -0.46 -35.08 -16.54
C ASN A 455 0.23 -34.45 -15.32
N GLU A 456 0.09 -35.10 -14.16
CA GLU A 456 0.41 -34.56 -12.83
C GLU A 456 1.87 -34.08 -12.66
N ILE A 457 2.81 -34.73 -13.34
CA ILE A 457 4.25 -34.60 -13.07
C ILE A 457 4.84 -33.27 -13.58
N SER A 458 4.34 -32.74 -14.71
CA SER A 458 4.94 -31.61 -15.42
C SER A 458 5.10 -30.33 -14.57
N TYR A 459 4.18 -30.12 -13.62
CA TYR A 459 4.11 -28.90 -12.81
C TYR A 459 5.09 -28.88 -11.63
N LEU A 460 5.47 -30.07 -11.13
CA LEU A 460 6.43 -30.21 -10.03
C LEU A 460 7.86 -30.44 -10.54
N GLN A 461 8.06 -30.56 -11.86
CA GLN A 461 9.40 -30.58 -12.45
C GLN A 461 10.19 -29.31 -12.05
N PHE A 462 11.48 -29.49 -11.79
CA PHE A 462 12.41 -28.40 -11.52
C PHE A 462 12.42 -27.31 -12.62
N SER A 463 12.09 -27.71 -13.86
CA SER A 463 11.95 -26.84 -15.04
C SER A 463 10.84 -25.77 -14.93
N ILE A 464 9.89 -25.93 -14.02
CA ILE A 464 8.84 -24.95 -13.72
C ILE A 464 9.00 -24.40 -12.29
N LEU A 465 9.27 -25.27 -11.32
CA LEU A 465 9.38 -24.92 -9.91
C LEU A 465 10.52 -23.93 -9.63
N ILE A 466 11.70 -24.10 -10.25
CA ILE A 466 12.84 -23.20 -10.04
C ILE A 466 12.58 -21.82 -10.67
N PRO A 467 12.13 -21.70 -11.94
CA PRO A 467 11.65 -20.42 -12.49
C PRO A 467 10.60 -19.71 -11.64
N TYR A 468 9.58 -20.43 -11.16
CA TYR A 468 8.50 -19.86 -10.34
C TYR A 468 9.03 -19.22 -9.04
N ILE A 469 9.77 -19.99 -8.24
CA ILE A 469 10.29 -19.53 -6.95
C ILE A 469 11.33 -18.42 -7.14
N SER A 470 12.18 -18.53 -8.15
CA SER A 470 13.22 -17.52 -8.44
C SER A 470 12.62 -16.19 -8.90
N ALA A 471 11.60 -16.22 -9.76
CA ALA A 471 10.92 -15.02 -10.24
C ALA A 471 10.22 -14.30 -9.09
N GLY A 472 9.39 -15.00 -8.31
CA GLY A 472 8.69 -14.42 -7.15
C GLY A 472 9.64 -13.84 -6.11
N PHE A 473 10.72 -14.55 -5.77
CA PHE A 473 11.72 -14.05 -4.81
C PHE A 473 12.44 -12.77 -5.29
N ILE A 474 12.85 -12.71 -6.56
CA ILE A 474 13.53 -11.53 -7.12
C ILE A 474 12.56 -10.36 -7.24
N GLN A 475 11.35 -10.58 -7.75
CA GLN A 475 10.26 -9.60 -7.81
C GLN A 475 9.99 -9.00 -6.42
N ILE A 476 9.73 -9.83 -5.39
CA ILE A 476 9.51 -9.37 -4.00
C ILE A 476 10.73 -8.61 -3.45
N CYS A 477 11.96 -9.04 -3.76
CA CYS A 477 13.17 -8.31 -3.37
C CYS A 477 13.29 -6.92 -4.04
N ILE A 478 12.77 -6.74 -5.25
CA ILE A 478 12.71 -5.44 -5.94
C ILE A 478 11.58 -4.59 -5.35
N LEU A 479 10.37 -5.12 -5.23
CA LEU A 479 9.19 -4.40 -4.73
C LEU A 479 9.38 -3.91 -3.28
N LEU A 480 9.98 -4.70 -2.39
CA LEU A 480 10.28 -4.28 -1.01
C LEU A 480 11.38 -3.20 -0.93
N LYS A 481 12.20 -3.00 -1.98
CA LYS A 481 13.08 -1.83 -2.09
C LYS A 481 12.31 -0.63 -2.63
N PHE A 482 11.53 -0.83 -3.70
CA PHE A 482 10.75 0.21 -4.36
C PHE A 482 9.70 0.84 -3.43
N ALA A 483 8.91 0.02 -2.71
CA ALA A 483 7.93 0.44 -1.72
C ALA A 483 8.49 1.45 -0.70
N LYS A 484 9.67 1.16 -0.12
CA LYS A 484 10.34 2.07 0.81
C LYS A 484 10.76 3.37 0.15
N TRP A 485 11.31 3.28 -1.07
CA TRP A 485 11.77 4.44 -1.83
C TRP A 485 10.61 5.35 -2.25
N ILE A 486 9.52 4.80 -2.81
CA ILE A 486 8.38 5.59 -3.30
C ILE A 486 7.66 6.30 -2.14
N VAL A 487 7.42 5.62 -1.02
CA VAL A 487 6.81 6.25 0.17
C VAL A 487 7.70 7.36 0.72
N LEU A 488 9.02 7.15 0.86
CA LEU A 488 9.94 8.20 1.32
C LEU A 488 10.04 9.37 0.33
N LYS A 489 9.97 9.10 -0.98
CA LYS A 489 10.02 10.13 -2.04
C LYS A 489 8.75 10.99 -2.06
N LEU A 490 7.58 10.36 -2.01
CA LEU A 490 6.28 11.05 -1.92
C LEU A 490 6.15 11.82 -0.61
N TRP A 491 6.55 11.23 0.52
CA TRP A 491 6.60 11.90 1.81
C TRP A 491 7.53 13.12 1.79
N LYS A 492 8.71 13.03 1.16
CA LYS A 492 9.62 14.17 1.00
C LYS A 492 9.00 15.28 0.14
N LYS A 493 8.31 14.92 -0.98
CA LYS A 493 7.57 15.87 -1.83
C LYS A 493 6.50 16.62 -1.01
N PHE A 494 5.71 15.89 -0.22
CA PHE A 494 4.70 16.45 0.70
C PHE A 494 5.31 17.36 1.77
N SER A 495 6.35 16.90 2.48
CA SER A 495 6.96 17.67 3.56
C SER A 495 7.58 18.98 3.07
N LEU A 496 8.20 18.98 1.88
CA LEU A 496 8.74 20.20 1.26
C LEU A 496 7.63 21.16 0.85
N ALA A 497 6.58 20.67 0.16
CA ALA A 497 5.45 21.51 -0.25
C ALA A 497 4.82 22.24 0.96
N LYS A 498 4.60 21.52 2.07
CA LYS A 498 4.06 22.05 3.32
C LYS A 498 4.97 23.08 4.03
N GLN A 499 6.26 23.13 3.69
CA GLN A 499 7.18 24.17 4.20
C GLN A 499 7.13 25.45 3.35
N PHE A 500 7.06 25.34 2.02
CA PHE A 500 6.91 26.51 1.14
C PHE A 500 5.58 27.25 1.39
N ASP A 501 4.49 26.50 1.55
CA ASP A 501 3.15 27.02 1.85
C ASP A 501 3.05 27.70 3.24
N SER A 502 4.09 27.59 4.09
CA SER A 502 4.16 28.29 5.38
C SER A 502 4.81 29.69 5.31
N ASN A 503 5.29 30.10 4.13
CA ASN A 503 5.90 31.41 3.88
C ASN A 503 5.11 32.31 2.90
N ILE A 504 4.06 31.80 2.25
CA ILE A 504 3.24 32.52 1.26
C ILE A 504 1.76 32.26 1.56
N ASN A 505 0.90 33.27 1.42
CA ASN A 505 -0.51 33.15 1.78
C ASN A 505 -1.26 32.07 1.00
N ALA A 506 -2.05 31.28 1.72
CA ALA A 506 -2.58 29.99 1.25
C ALA A 506 -3.55 30.11 0.07
N THR A 507 -3.23 29.38 -1.02
CA THR A 507 -4.16 29.05 -2.12
C THR A 507 -3.83 27.69 -2.76
N ASN A 508 -2.57 27.29 -2.86
CA ASN A 508 -2.13 26.05 -3.51
C ASN A 508 -2.06 24.86 -2.55
N THR A 509 -3.22 24.34 -2.17
CA THR A 509 -3.39 23.20 -1.25
C THR A 509 -2.35 22.08 -1.49
N PRO A 510 -1.55 21.68 -0.48
CA PRO A 510 -0.48 20.71 -0.67
C PRO A 510 -1.00 19.31 -0.99
N ILE A 511 -0.08 18.45 -1.44
CA ILE A 511 -0.31 17.01 -1.70
C ILE A 511 -1.06 16.39 -0.52
N SER A 512 -2.18 15.72 -0.81
CA SER A 512 -2.98 15.10 0.24
C SER A 512 -2.23 13.90 0.82
N LEU A 513 -2.11 13.80 2.15
CA LEU A 513 -1.53 12.59 2.76
C LEU A 513 -2.38 11.36 2.41
N ALA A 514 -3.70 11.55 2.25
CA ALA A 514 -4.65 10.58 1.75
C ALA A 514 -4.40 10.07 0.32
N SER A 515 -3.62 10.77 -0.54
CA SER A 515 -3.24 10.23 -1.85
C SER A 515 -1.94 9.42 -1.82
N LEU A 516 -1.12 9.54 -0.76
CA LEU A 516 0.19 8.89 -0.70
C LEU A 516 0.06 7.36 -0.78
N ASP A 517 -0.89 6.78 -0.04
CA ASP A 517 -1.26 5.37 -0.08
C ASP A 517 -1.67 4.93 -1.50
N PHE A 518 -2.63 5.62 -2.12
CA PHE A 518 -3.09 5.30 -3.47
C PHE A 518 -1.95 5.36 -4.50
N SER A 519 -1.17 6.45 -4.52
CA SER A 519 -0.07 6.64 -5.46
C SER A 519 1.05 5.59 -5.25
N ALA A 520 1.40 5.28 -4.01
CA ALA A 520 2.45 4.33 -3.69
C ALA A 520 2.04 2.88 -3.98
N ILE A 521 0.81 2.48 -3.60
CA ILE A 521 0.29 1.13 -3.88
C ILE A 521 0.16 0.95 -5.39
N ALA A 522 -0.49 1.87 -6.11
CA ALA A 522 -0.70 1.80 -7.55
C ALA A 522 0.60 1.56 -8.34
N MET A 523 1.61 2.42 -8.12
CA MET A 523 2.90 2.27 -8.81
C MET A 523 3.63 0.97 -8.43
N THR A 524 3.42 0.43 -7.23
CA THR A 524 4.15 -0.75 -6.78
C THR A 524 3.50 -2.05 -7.23
N THR A 525 2.17 -2.15 -7.28
CA THR A 525 1.49 -3.33 -7.84
C THR A 525 1.70 -3.41 -9.35
N GLY A 526 1.51 -2.31 -10.09
CA GLY A 526 1.72 -2.32 -11.55
C GLY A 526 3.17 -2.62 -11.95
N LEU A 527 4.15 -2.13 -11.18
CA LEU A 527 5.55 -2.54 -11.31
C LEU A 527 5.73 -4.03 -10.97
N GLY A 528 4.99 -4.54 -9.98
CA GLY A 528 4.98 -5.95 -9.59
C GLY A 528 4.39 -6.87 -10.65
N ASP A 529 3.33 -6.45 -11.33
CA ASP A 529 2.71 -7.18 -12.44
C ASP A 529 3.71 -7.36 -13.59
N LEU A 530 4.37 -6.27 -14.00
CA LEU A 530 5.34 -6.30 -15.09
C LEU A 530 6.58 -7.13 -14.71
N ILE A 531 7.18 -6.86 -13.55
CA ILE A 531 8.41 -7.55 -13.14
C ILE A 531 8.16 -9.03 -12.85
N GLY A 532 7.05 -9.37 -12.19
CA GLY A 532 6.69 -10.76 -11.89
C GLY A 532 6.51 -11.58 -13.17
N THR A 533 5.65 -11.09 -14.08
CA THR A 533 5.38 -11.75 -15.36
C THR A 533 6.61 -11.83 -16.25
N ALA A 534 7.38 -10.76 -16.39
CA ALA A 534 8.57 -10.74 -17.24
C ALA A 534 9.69 -11.65 -16.72
N LEU A 535 9.95 -11.68 -15.41
CA LEU A 535 10.93 -12.60 -14.81
C LEU A 535 10.49 -14.06 -14.93
N PHE A 536 9.20 -14.34 -14.69
CA PHE A 536 8.67 -15.69 -14.75
C PHE A 536 8.74 -16.27 -16.16
N VAL A 537 8.28 -15.52 -17.16
CA VAL A 537 8.40 -15.89 -18.58
C VAL A 537 9.87 -16.05 -18.99
N LEU A 538 10.74 -15.11 -18.61
CA LEU A 538 12.18 -15.19 -18.93
C LEU A 538 12.81 -16.47 -18.37
N PHE A 539 12.55 -16.80 -17.11
CA PHE A 539 13.12 -17.98 -16.46
C PHE A 539 12.51 -19.30 -17.00
N LEU A 540 11.23 -19.33 -17.34
CA LEU A 540 10.63 -20.48 -18.05
C LEU A 540 11.26 -20.67 -19.44
N CYS A 541 11.47 -19.60 -20.21
CA CYS A 541 12.15 -19.66 -21.50
C CYS A 541 13.61 -20.12 -21.39
N ILE A 542 14.34 -19.68 -20.36
CA ILE A 542 15.70 -20.17 -20.07
C ILE A 542 15.67 -21.65 -19.71
N SER A 543 14.76 -22.08 -18.82
CA SER A 543 14.69 -23.49 -18.41
C SER A 543 14.23 -24.41 -19.54
N LYS A 544 13.32 -23.96 -20.42
CA LYS A 544 12.90 -24.71 -21.62
C LYS A 544 14.05 -24.87 -22.61
N ARG A 545 14.95 -23.88 -22.73
CA ARG A 545 16.20 -24.03 -23.50
C ARG A 545 17.15 -25.04 -22.85
N LEU A 546 17.40 -24.94 -21.55
CA LEU A 546 18.27 -25.83 -20.79
C LEU A 546 17.76 -27.29 -20.68
N THR A 547 16.48 -27.54 -20.94
CA THR A 547 15.90 -28.90 -20.96
C THR A 547 15.93 -29.51 -22.37
N ASN A 548 16.18 -28.68 -23.39
CA ASN A 548 16.23 -29.07 -24.81
C ASN A 548 17.67 -29.10 -25.37
N SER A 549 18.69 -28.93 -24.51
CA SER A 549 20.11 -28.86 -24.83
C SER A 549 20.91 -29.92 -24.08
#